data_AF-A0A7C7MU47-F1
#
_entry.id   AF-A0A7C7MU47-F1
#
_cell.length_a   1.000
_cell.length_b   1.000
_cell.length_c   1.000
_cell.angle_alpha   90.00
_cell.angle_beta   90.00
_cell.angle_gamma   90.00
#
_symmetry.space_group_name_H-M   'P 1'
#
loop_
_entity.id
_entity.type
_entity.pdbx_description
1 polymer ?
#
loop_
_entity_poly.entity_id
_entity_poly.type
_entity_poly.pdbx_seq_one_letter_code
_entity_poly.pdbx_strand_id
1 'polypeptide(L)'
;MSIDLKAILKNKAINKWRLFWLVAIPMSIVMVIAMMGADMSTGPGVSTMIGFSVRWAVPFIFLVVAISSVQILFPGPFPMWLLRNRKYIGMCFAVAMAWQGLFIFIMSNFFREYYFADVYFFRDELEGSIGYIFLPAMVVTSFEFGRKHLSSKQWKLLHKSGIYFLWAYPFAVYWWNLFYYENPVPLDYVYYSLGFLAFALRIAAWGKQRQQATKRNTPESSTPIVFKVLGGAVIAFGLFVATSGLYWQEPVFAFLTAPKWSANLELWLPFWPFRPYFSLFIIGLGAMLVTKAVPKVEGLRTIET
;
A
#
# COMPACT_ATOMS: atom_id res chain seq x y z
N MET A 1 14.45 7.64 34.74
CA MET A 1 13.00 7.37 34.80
C MET A 1 12.64 6.47 33.62
N SER A 2 12.47 5.16 33.82
CA SER A 2 12.08 4.26 32.74
C SER A 2 10.60 4.50 32.43
N ILE A 3 10.33 5.07 31.26
CA ILE A 3 8.96 5.27 30.79
C ILE A 3 8.36 3.89 30.51
N ASP A 4 7.35 3.47 31.27
CA ASP A 4 6.60 2.26 30.97
C ASP A 4 5.73 2.49 29.73
N LEU A 5 6.27 2.08 28.58
CA LEU A 5 5.59 2.13 27.29
C LEU A 5 4.20 1.47 27.35
N LYS A 6 4.01 0.41 28.14
CA LYS A 6 2.70 -0.26 28.25
C LYS A 6 1.69 0.63 28.96
N ALA A 7 2.09 1.37 30.00
CA ALA A 7 1.23 2.32 30.69
C ALA A 7 0.78 3.44 29.76
N ILE A 8 1.71 4.02 28.98
CA ILE A 8 1.38 5.07 27.99
C ILE A 8 0.39 4.54 26.95
N LEU A 9 0.66 3.39 26.33
CA LEU A 9 -0.18 2.82 25.27
C LEU A 9 -1.58 2.41 25.76
N LYS A 10 -1.81 2.30 27.06
CA LYS A 10 -3.13 2.08 27.67
C LYS A 10 -3.91 3.38 27.91
N ASN A 11 -3.28 4.55 27.82
CA ASN A 11 -3.96 5.83 28.04
C ASN A 11 -5.11 6.00 27.04
N LYS A 12 -6.32 6.30 27.55
CA LYS A 12 -7.53 6.48 26.73
C LYS A 12 -7.37 7.58 25.67
N ALA A 13 -6.57 8.62 25.91
CA ALA A 13 -6.37 9.74 24.99
C ALA A 13 -5.81 9.31 23.64
N ILE A 14 -4.90 8.33 23.62
CA ILE A 14 -4.26 7.81 22.39
C ILE A 14 -4.91 6.50 21.92
N ASN A 15 -6.20 6.31 22.19
CA ASN A 15 -6.92 5.12 21.77
C ASN A 15 -8.30 5.45 21.18
N LYS A 16 -8.69 4.64 20.20
CA LYS A 16 -10.00 4.66 19.58
C LYS A 16 -10.35 6.05 19.00
N TRP A 17 -11.58 6.51 19.22
CA TRP A 17 -12.07 7.80 18.72
C TRP A 17 -11.28 9.00 19.25
N ARG A 18 -10.69 8.91 20.46
CA ARG A 18 -9.85 9.99 20.99
C ARG A 18 -8.57 10.14 20.18
N LEU A 19 -7.94 9.03 19.79
CA LEU A 19 -6.80 9.05 18.86
C LEU A 19 -7.20 9.62 17.50
N PHE A 20 -8.36 9.22 16.98
CA PHE A 20 -8.87 9.76 15.72
C PHE A 20 -8.98 11.29 15.76
N TRP A 21 -9.66 11.85 16.77
CA TRP A 21 -9.80 13.30 16.90
C TRP A 21 -8.48 14.01 17.16
N LEU A 22 -7.60 13.42 17.97
CA LEU A 22 -6.26 13.93 18.26
C LEU A 22 -5.42 14.12 17.00
N VAL A 23 -5.65 13.31 15.96
CA VAL A 23 -4.93 13.38 14.68
C VAL A 23 -5.71 14.18 13.64
N ALA A 24 -7.00 13.91 13.48
CA ALA A 24 -7.84 14.49 12.43
C ALA A 24 -8.07 16.00 12.60
N ILE A 25 -8.19 16.49 13.84
CA ILE A 25 -8.40 17.93 14.10
C ILE A 25 -7.15 18.73 13.72
N PRO A 26 -5.94 18.45 14.25
CA PRO A 26 -4.75 19.20 13.84
C PRO A 26 -4.46 19.10 12.34
N MET A 27 -4.64 17.92 11.74
CA MET A 27 -4.48 17.74 10.29
C MET A 27 -5.44 18.62 9.49
N SER A 28 -6.71 18.72 9.92
CA SER A 28 -7.70 19.57 9.24
C SER A 28 -7.39 21.06 9.45
N ILE A 29 -6.91 21.45 10.63
CA ILE A 29 -6.44 22.83 10.89
C ILE A 29 -5.28 23.18 9.95
N VAL A 30 -4.29 22.29 9.81
CA VAL A 30 -3.17 22.50 8.88
C VAL A 30 -3.67 22.58 7.42
N MET A 31 -4.67 21.78 7.04
CA MET A 31 -5.28 21.86 5.71
C MET A 31 -5.92 23.23 5.47
N VAL A 32 -6.65 23.77 6.44
CA VAL A 32 -7.26 25.10 6.36
C VAL A 32 -6.21 26.19 6.28
N ILE A 33 -5.16 26.13 7.10
CA ILE A 33 -4.05 27.09 7.07
C ILE A 33 -3.36 27.08 5.69
N ALA A 34 -3.06 25.89 5.15
CA ALA A 34 -2.46 25.76 3.83
C ALA A 34 -3.39 26.30 2.73
N MET A 35 -4.69 26.02 2.82
CA MET A 35 -5.69 26.54 1.90
C MET A 35 -5.78 28.07 1.93
N MET A 36 -5.65 28.71 3.10
CA MET A 36 -5.62 30.17 3.23
C MET A 36 -4.37 30.81 2.60
N GLY A 37 -3.28 30.06 2.50
CA GLY A 37 -2.04 30.50 1.82
C GLY A 37 -1.99 30.15 0.33
N ALA A 38 -2.90 29.30 -0.15
CA ALA A 38 -3.01 28.94 -1.56
C ALA A 38 -3.97 29.89 -2.28
N ASP A 39 -3.67 30.21 -3.54
CA ASP A 39 -4.59 30.99 -4.37
C ASP A 39 -5.74 30.11 -4.89
N MET A 40 -6.74 29.91 -4.04
CA MET A 40 -7.93 29.10 -4.34
C MET A 40 -8.85 29.73 -5.40
N SER A 41 -8.53 30.92 -5.89
CA SER A 41 -9.22 31.54 -7.04
C SER A 41 -8.67 31.07 -8.39
N THR A 42 -7.63 30.21 -8.38
CA THR A 42 -6.98 29.69 -9.59
C THR A 42 -6.92 28.15 -9.62
N GLY A 43 -6.91 27.58 -10.82
CA GLY A 43 -6.72 26.15 -11.04
C GLY A 43 -5.41 25.61 -10.40
N PRO A 44 -4.24 26.23 -10.64
CA PRO A 44 -2.98 25.83 -10.02
C PRO A 44 -3.00 25.82 -8.48
N GLY A 45 -3.65 26.80 -7.84
CA GLY A 45 -3.77 26.85 -6.39
C GLY A 45 -4.58 25.67 -5.83
N VAL A 46 -5.72 25.35 -6.45
CA VAL A 46 -6.53 24.18 -6.09
C VAL A 46 -5.77 22.87 -6.36
N SER A 47 -5.05 22.77 -7.48
CA SER A 47 -4.21 21.60 -7.81
C SER A 47 -3.14 21.33 -6.75
N THR A 48 -2.49 22.40 -6.27
CA THR A 48 -1.50 22.32 -5.18
C THR A 48 -2.12 21.72 -3.91
N MET A 49 -3.36 22.08 -3.59
CA MET A 49 -4.09 21.53 -2.43
C MET A 49 -4.51 20.07 -2.60
N ILE A 50 -4.80 19.62 -3.83
CA ILE A 50 -4.99 18.19 -4.14
C ILE A 50 -3.70 17.43 -3.78
N GLY A 51 -2.54 17.86 -4.27
CA GLY A 51 -1.26 17.23 -3.96
C GLY A 51 -0.91 17.28 -2.46
N PHE A 52 -1.15 18.42 -1.82
CA PHE A 52 -0.89 18.62 -0.39
C PHE A 52 -1.72 17.66 0.48
N SER A 53 -3.02 17.51 0.19
CA SER A 53 -3.90 16.60 0.92
C SER A 53 -3.52 15.13 0.75
N VAL A 54 -3.08 14.72 -0.44
CA VAL A 54 -2.55 13.36 -0.69
C VAL A 54 -1.31 13.09 0.16
N ARG A 55 -0.37 14.03 0.26
CA ARG A 55 0.86 13.88 1.07
C ARG A 55 0.55 13.64 2.55
N TRP A 56 -0.56 14.17 3.06
CA TRP A 56 -1.06 13.85 4.40
C TRP A 56 -1.70 12.45 4.49
N ALA A 57 -2.41 12.01 3.45
CA ALA A 57 -3.07 10.71 3.40
C ALA A 57 -2.07 9.54 3.33
N VAL A 58 -1.02 9.68 2.54
CA VAL A 58 -0.06 8.62 2.18
C VAL A 58 0.54 7.87 3.38
N PRO A 59 1.08 8.55 4.42
CA PRO A 59 1.58 7.87 5.62
C PRO A 59 0.56 6.95 6.29
N PHE A 60 -0.71 7.36 6.33
CA PHE A 60 -1.74 6.58 7.01
C PHE A 60 -2.07 5.29 6.27
N ILE A 61 -2.22 5.32 4.95
CA ILE A 61 -2.53 4.11 4.18
C ILE A 61 -1.35 3.12 4.20
N PHE A 62 -0.12 3.62 4.07
CA PHE A 62 1.09 2.79 4.16
C PHE A 62 1.22 2.14 5.53
N LEU A 63 0.97 2.90 6.61
CA LEU A 63 0.92 2.36 7.95
C LEU A 63 -0.18 1.29 8.07
N VAL A 64 -1.42 1.57 7.68
CA VAL A 64 -2.57 0.63 7.77
C VAL A 64 -2.32 -0.70 7.06
N VAL A 65 -1.60 -0.68 5.94
CA VAL A 65 -1.15 -1.87 5.21
C VAL A 65 -0.14 -2.67 6.04
N ALA A 66 0.86 -1.98 6.59
CA ALA A 66 1.98 -2.58 7.33
C ALA A 66 1.62 -3.13 8.72
N ILE A 67 0.64 -2.52 9.42
CA ILE A 67 0.34 -2.81 10.83
C ILE A 67 0.28 -4.31 11.17
N SER A 68 -0.48 -5.10 10.40
CA SER A 68 -0.63 -6.54 10.67
C SER A 68 0.69 -7.29 10.49
N SER A 69 1.48 -6.90 9.49
CA SER A 69 2.77 -7.50 9.19
C SER A 69 3.81 -7.17 10.26
N VAL A 70 3.83 -5.94 10.75
CA VAL A 70 4.69 -5.54 11.86
C VAL A 70 4.38 -6.36 13.11
N GLN A 71 3.11 -6.57 13.46
CA GLN A 71 2.76 -7.44 14.60
C GLN A 71 3.21 -8.90 14.41
N ILE A 72 3.06 -9.45 13.20
CA ILE A 72 3.43 -10.83 12.90
C ILE A 72 4.95 -11.01 13.00
N LEU A 73 5.72 -10.06 12.45
CA LEU A 73 7.17 -10.14 12.39
C LEU A 73 7.81 -9.79 13.75
N PHE A 74 7.32 -8.72 14.38
CA PHE A 74 7.87 -8.11 15.60
C PHE A 74 6.75 -7.92 16.65
N PRO A 75 6.24 -9.01 17.26
CA PRO A 75 5.16 -8.90 18.23
C PRO A 75 5.62 -8.11 19.47
N GLY A 76 4.80 -7.14 19.90
CA GLY A 76 5.10 -6.33 21.06
C GLY A 76 3.97 -5.37 21.44
N PRO A 77 4.14 -4.58 22.53
CA PRO A 77 3.10 -3.65 23.00
C PRO A 77 2.70 -2.60 21.96
N PHE A 78 3.68 -2.04 21.24
CA PHE A 78 3.44 -0.99 20.25
C PHE A 78 2.75 -1.51 18.96
N PRO A 79 3.21 -2.59 18.30
CA PRO A 79 2.48 -3.15 17.16
C PRO A 79 1.07 -3.65 17.51
N MET A 80 0.87 -4.11 18.76
CA MET A 80 -0.47 -4.46 19.25
C MET A 80 -1.36 -3.22 19.43
N TRP A 81 -0.81 -2.11 19.94
CA TRP A 81 -1.52 -0.83 20.02
C TRP A 81 -1.91 -0.32 18.64
N LEU A 82 -1.02 -0.41 17.66
CA LEU A 82 -1.32 -0.07 16.26
C LEU A 82 -2.47 -0.92 15.71
N LEU A 83 -2.43 -2.24 15.92
CA LEU A 83 -3.51 -3.15 15.50
C LEU A 83 -4.86 -2.78 16.11
N ARG A 84 -4.89 -2.50 17.42
CA ARG A 84 -6.11 -2.08 18.13
C ARG A 84 -6.68 -0.77 17.57
N ASN A 85 -5.81 0.12 17.12
CA ASN A 85 -6.18 1.42 16.58
C ASN A 85 -6.30 1.47 15.05
N ARG A 86 -6.06 0.36 14.35
CA ARG A 86 -6.01 0.29 12.88
C ARG A 86 -7.22 0.90 12.20
N LYS A 87 -8.43 0.66 12.72
CA LYS A 87 -9.67 1.27 12.21
C LYS A 87 -9.58 2.81 12.25
N TYR A 88 -9.15 3.37 13.36
CA TYR A 88 -9.12 4.81 13.61
C TYR A 88 -8.01 5.50 12.81
N ILE A 89 -6.85 4.86 12.67
CA ILE A 89 -5.78 5.32 11.76
C ILE A 89 -6.28 5.33 10.31
N GLY A 90 -7.02 4.29 9.89
CA GLY A 90 -7.68 4.26 8.58
C GLY A 90 -8.76 5.33 8.40
N MET A 91 -9.43 5.76 9.47
CA MET A 91 -10.35 6.89 9.40
C MET A 91 -9.60 8.23 9.23
N CYS A 92 -8.40 8.40 9.80
CA CYS A 92 -7.57 9.57 9.53
C CYS A 92 -7.17 9.67 8.05
N PHE A 93 -6.81 8.54 7.44
CA PHE A 93 -6.63 8.45 5.98
C PHE A 93 -7.89 8.92 5.24
N ALA A 94 -9.07 8.43 5.63
CA ALA A 94 -10.33 8.84 5.00
C ALA A 94 -10.61 10.35 5.11
N VAL A 95 -10.27 10.99 6.23
CA VAL A 95 -10.41 12.45 6.39
C VAL A 95 -9.46 13.20 5.45
N ALA A 96 -8.20 12.78 5.32
CA ALA A 96 -7.25 13.40 4.39
C ALA A 96 -7.72 13.27 2.92
N MET A 97 -8.24 12.09 2.56
CA MET A 97 -8.81 11.85 1.23
C MET A 97 -10.13 12.60 0.99
N ALA A 98 -10.90 12.89 2.03
CA ALA A 98 -12.11 13.72 1.92
C ALA A 98 -11.76 15.17 1.58
N TRP A 99 -10.70 15.71 2.20
CA TRP A 99 -10.14 17.01 1.80
C TRP A 99 -9.66 17.00 0.34
N GLN A 100 -8.93 15.96 -0.07
CA GLN A 100 -8.55 15.80 -1.47
C GLN A 100 -9.79 15.77 -2.39
N GLY A 101 -10.81 15.00 -2.02
CA GLY A 101 -12.05 14.90 -2.80
C GLY A 101 -12.78 16.23 -2.91
N LEU A 102 -12.76 17.05 -1.85
CA LEU A 102 -13.27 18.41 -1.89
C LEU A 102 -12.50 19.29 -2.90
N PHE A 103 -11.17 19.23 -2.90
CA PHE A 103 -10.37 20.02 -3.85
C PHE A 103 -10.53 19.53 -5.30
N ILE A 104 -10.65 18.21 -5.52
CA ILE A 104 -11.01 17.66 -6.84
C ILE A 104 -12.40 18.15 -7.26
N PHE A 105 -13.38 18.13 -6.35
CA PHE A 105 -14.71 18.64 -6.64
C PHE A 105 -14.68 20.13 -7.03
N ILE A 106 -13.90 20.96 -6.30
CA ILE A 106 -13.71 22.38 -6.64
C ILE A 106 -13.05 22.51 -8.03
N MET A 107 -11.97 21.78 -8.28
CA MET A 107 -11.25 21.77 -9.56
C MET A 107 -12.18 21.44 -10.74
N SER A 108 -12.93 20.35 -10.67
CA SER A 108 -13.77 19.87 -11.77
C SER A 108 -15.00 20.75 -12.04
N ASN A 109 -15.49 21.50 -11.05
CA ASN A 109 -16.67 22.36 -11.21
C ASN A 109 -16.33 23.81 -11.55
N PHE A 110 -15.27 24.37 -10.95
CA PHE A 110 -14.95 25.79 -11.07
C PHE A 110 -13.75 26.09 -11.97
N PHE A 111 -12.88 25.09 -12.23
CA PHE A 111 -11.67 25.24 -13.04
C PHE A 111 -11.61 24.19 -14.15
N ARG A 112 -12.76 23.93 -14.79
CA ARG A 112 -12.92 22.84 -15.75
C ARG A 112 -11.97 22.93 -16.95
N GLU A 113 -11.74 24.14 -17.48
CA GLU A 113 -10.82 24.35 -18.60
C GLU A 113 -9.39 23.94 -18.23
N TYR A 114 -8.91 24.42 -17.09
CA TYR A 114 -7.60 24.03 -16.54
C TYR A 114 -7.54 22.53 -16.21
N TYR A 115 -8.60 21.95 -15.64
CA TYR A 115 -8.66 20.53 -15.34
C TYR A 115 -8.47 19.67 -16.60
N PHE A 116 -9.21 19.94 -17.68
CA PHE A 116 -9.09 19.15 -18.91
C PHE A 116 -7.81 19.43 -19.70
N ALA A 117 -7.23 20.63 -19.58
CA ALA A 117 -5.99 20.98 -20.28
C ALA A 117 -4.74 20.43 -19.58
N ASP A 118 -4.66 20.53 -18.24
CA ASP A 118 -3.41 20.39 -17.50
C ASP A 118 -3.40 19.25 -16.47
N VAL A 119 -4.57 18.74 -16.07
CA VAL A 119 -4.69 17.77 -14.95
C VAL A 119 -5.28 16.43 -15.41
N TYR A 120 -6.17 16.45 -16.38
CA TYR A 120 -6.94 15.28 -16.78
C TYR A 120 -6.07 14.27 -17.52
N PHE A 121 -5.96 13.08 -16.93
CA PHE A 121 -5.46 11.89 -17.60
C PHE A 121 -6.46 10.77 -17.38
N PHE A 122 -6.97 10.17 -18.46
CA PHE A 122 -8.08 9.21 -18.37
C PHE A 122 -7.75 8.02 -17.44
N ARG A 123 -6.51 7.53 -17.48
CA ARG A 123 -6.05 6.44 -16.59
C ARG A 123 -6.11 6.85 -15.12
N ASP A 124 -5.65 8.06 -14.80
CA ASP A 124 -5.62 8.58 -13.44
C ASP A 124 -7.04 8.84 -12.92
N GLU A 125 -7.96 9.25 -13.81
CA GLU A 125 -9.38 9.40 -13.49
C GLU A 125 -10.06 8.05 -13.21
N LEU A 126 -9.76 7.00 -13.99
CA LEU A 126 -10.23 5.65 -13.71
C LEU A 126 -9.72 5.14 -12.37
N GLU A 127 -8.42 5.30 -12.11
CA GLU A 127 -7.78 4.89 -10.87
C GLU A 127 -8.36 5.65 -9.66
N GLY A 128 -8.49 6.97 -9.78
CA GLY A 128 -9.10 7.84 -8.77
C GLY A 128 -10.55 7.47 -8.48
N SER A 129 -11.37 7.31 -9.51
CA SER A 129 -12.79 6.93 -9.40
C SER A 129 -12.97 5.61 -8.66
N ILE A 130 -12.18 4.58 -8.99
CA ILE A 130 -12.24 3.29 -8.28
C ILE A 130 -11.83 3.45 -6.81
N GLY A 131 -10.80 4.26 -6.53
CA GLY A 131 -10.40 4.60 -5.16
C GLY A 131 -11.53 5.27 -4.36
N TYR A 132 -12.23 6.23 -4.99
CA TYR A 132 -13.38 6.93 -4.41
C TYR A 132 -14.66 6.09 -4.34
N ILE A 133 -14.71 4.90 -4.94
CA ILE A 133 -15.76 3.91 -4.66
C ILE A 133 -15.36 3.04 -3.47
N PHE A 134 -14.14 2.51 -3.46
CA PHE A 134 -13.65 1.66 -2.38
C PHE A 134 -13.64 2.37 -1.03
N LEU A 135 -13.14 3.61 -0.99
CA LEU A 135 -12.94 4.32 0.28
C LEU A 135 -14.26 4.60 1.01
N PRO A 136 -15.30 5.23 0.41
CA PRO A 136 -16.58 5.41 1.08
C PRO A 136 -17.24 4.09 1.47
N ALA A 137 -17.20 3.06 0.61
CA ALA A 137 -17.73 1.74 0.93
C ALA A 137 -17.04 1.15 2.18
N MET A 138 -15.70 1.27 2.27
CA MET A 138 -14.94 0.84 3.43
C MET A 138 -15.23 1.67 4.68
N VAL A 139 -15.41 2.98 4.55
CA VAL A 139 -15.78 3.87 5.66
C VAL A 139 -17.16 3.48 6.21
N VAL A 140 -18.18 3.41 5.34
CA VAL A 140 -19.55 3.02 5.71
C VAL A 140 -19.56 1.65 6.40
N THR A 141 -18.86 0.66 5.83
CA THR A 141 -18.81 -0.70 6.37
C THR A 141 -17.86 -0.87 7.56
N SER A 142 -17.17 0.20 7.98
CA SER A 142 -16.41 0.24 9.23
C SER A 142 -17.30 0.52 10.45
N PHE A 143 -18.52 1.00 10.24
CA PHE A 143 -19.54 1.19 11.27
C PHE A 143 -20.55 0.04 11.27
N GLU A 144 -21.20 -0.18 12.40
CA GLU A 144 -22.18 -1.26 12.56
C GLU A 144 -23.33 -1.16 11.55
N PHE A 145 -23.81 0.06 11.27
CA PHE A 145 -24.88 0.30 10.32
C PHE A 145 -24.56 -0.20 8.91
N GLY A 146 -23.32 -0.06 8.45
CA GLY A 146 -22.89 -0.57 7.14
C GLY A 146 -22.48 -2.04 7.22
N ARG A 147 -21.78 -2.41 8.30
CA ARG A 147 -21.26 -3.77 8.53
C ARG A 147 -22.38 -4.83 8.53
N LYS A 148 -23.57 -4.52 9.04
CA LYS A 148 -24.69 -5.47 9.12
C LYS A 148 -25.22 -5.96 7.76
N HIS A 149 -24.96 -5.22 6.68
CA HIS A 149 -25.43 -5.56 5.33
C HIS A 149 -24.48 -6.51 4.57
N LEU A 150 -23.34 -6.89 5.16
CA LEU A 150 -22.35 -7.75 4.52
C LEU A 150 -22.12 -9.03 5.32
N SER A 151 -21.95 -10.15 4.62
CA SER A 151 -21.36 -11.34 5.22
C SER A 151 -19.90 -11.08 5.63
N SER A 152 -19.38 -11.87 6.56
CA SER A 152 -17.97 -11.79 6.96
C SER A 152 -16.99 -12.00 5.80
N LYS A 153 -17.37 -12.81 4.79
CA LYS A 153 -16.55 -13.01 3.58
C LYS A 153 -16.53 -11.77 2.69
N GLN A 154 -17.69 -11.18 2.40
CA GLN A 154 -17.80 -9.97 1.58
C GLN A 154 -17.08 -8.78 2.23
N TRP A 155 -17.27 -8.58 3.53
CA TRP A 155 -16.58 -7.51 4.26
C TRP A 155 -15.05 -7.67 4.19
N LYS A 156 -14.56 -8.90 4.36
CA LYS A 156 -13.12 -9.21 4.31
C LYS A 156 -12.56 -9.04 2.89
N LEU A 157 -13.35 -9.38 1.87
CA LEU A 157 -13.00 -9.15 0.47
C LEU A 157 -12.89 -7.65 0.19
N LEU A 158 -13.94 -6.87 0.48
CA LEU A 158 -13.99 -5.42 0.29
C LEU A 158 -12.81 -4.70 0.95
N HIS A 159 -12.58 -4.96 2.24
CA HIS A 159 -11.50 -4.32 3.00
C HIS A 159 -10.11 -4.79 2.57
N LYS A 160 -9.97 -6.02 2.06
CA LYS A 160 -8.69 -6.51 1.55
C LYS A 160 -8.37 -5.92 0.18
N SER A 161 -9.32 -5.95 -0.75
CA SER A 161 -9.15 -5.38 -2.09
C SER A 161 -8.96 -3.88 -2.02
N GLY A 162 -9.81 -3.18 -1.27
CA GLY A 162 -9.75 -1.73 -1.14
C GLY A 162 -8.44 -1.24 -0.52
N ILE A 163 -7.92 -1.90 0.53
CA ILE A 163 -6.63 -1.52 1.11
C ILE A 163 -5.46 -1.71 0.14
N TYR A 164 -5.47 -2.78 -0.66
CA TYR A 164 -4.41 -2.97 -1.65
C TYR A 164 -4.53 -1.99 -2.81
N PHE A 165 -5.75 -1.69 -3.27
CA PHE A 165 -5.98 -0.70 -4.31
C PHE A 165 -5.54 0.71 -3.85
N LEU A 166 -5.98 1.13 -2.66
CA LEU A 166 -5.66 2.44 -2.08
C LEU A 166 -4.19 2.59 -1.70
N TRP A 167 -3.47 1.49 -1.47
CA TRP A 167 -2.01 1.49 -1.32
C TRP A 167 -1.30 1.57 -2.66
N ALA A 168 -1.80 0.82 -3.65
CA ALA A 168 -1.18 0.68 -4.97
C ALA A 168 -1.05 2.04 -5.66
N TYR A 169 -2.14 2.83 -5.65
CA TYR A 169 -2.15 4.15 -6.28
C TYR A 169 -1.01 5.10 -5.83
N PRO A 170 -0.92 5.51 -4.55
CA PRO A 170 0.16 6.38 -4.11
C PRO A 170 1.55 5.74 -4.25
N PHE A 171 1.67 4.42 -4.08
CA PHE A 171 2.95 3.75 -4.30
C PHE A 171 3.42 3.89 -5.76
N ALA A 172 2.51 3.71 -6.73
CA ALA A 172 2.79 3.94 -8.14
C ALA A 172 3.18 5.39 -8.41
N VAL A 173 2.44 6.37 -7.87
CA VAL A 173 2.76 7.81 -8.02
C VAL A 173 4.21 8.09 -7.61
N TYR A 174 4.63 7.65 -6.42
CA TYR A 174 6.02 7.90 -5.98
C TYR A 174 7.05 7.07 -6.73
N TRP A 175 6.69 5.90 -7.26
CA TRP A 175 7.56 5.17 -8.17
C TRP A 175 7.77 5.96 -9.47
N TRP A 176 6.72 6.53 -10.06
CA TRP A 176 6.83 7.39 -11.25
C TRP A 176 7.69 8.63 -10.99
N ASN A 177 7.52 9.28 -9.83
CA ASN A 177 8.34 10.43 -9.45
C ASN A 177 9.84 10.10 -9.40
N LEU A 178 10.21 8.88 -8.99
CA LEU A 178 11.62 8.50 -8.89
C LEU A 178 12.23 7.98 -10.20
N PHE A 179 11.45 7.30 -11.02
CA PHE A 179 11.98 6.49 -12.12
C PHE A 179 11.52 6.90 -13.52
N TYR A 180 10.68 7.93 -13.62
CA TYR A 180 10.16 8.43 -14.90
C TYR A 180 10.19 9.95 -14.99
N TYR A 181 9.65 10.66 -13.99
CA TYR A 181 9.65 12.11 -14.00
C TYR A 181 11.03 12.69 -13.68
N GLU A 182 11.30 13.85 -14.26
CA GLU A 182 12.53 14.59 -14.01
C GLU A 182 12.48 15.29 -12.64
N ASN A 183 13.62 15.33 -11.95
CA ASN A 183 13.83 16.05 -10.68
C ASN A 183 13.01 15.53 -9.46
N PRO A 184 13.21 14.27 -9.03
CA PRO A 184 12.61 13.78 -7.79
C PRO A 184 13.05 14.62 -6.58
N VAL A 185 12.11 14.96 -5.71
CA VAL A 185 12.42 15.68 -4.46
C VAL A 185 12.68 14.68 -3.32
N PRO A 186 13.42 15.07 -2.26
CA PRO A 186 13.73 14.17 -1.14
C PRO A 186 12.51 13.46 -0.54
N LEU A 187 11.36 14.13 -0.53
CA LEU A 187 10.10 13.59 -0.02
C LEU A 187 9.58 12.40 -0.85
N ASP A 188 9.83 12.38 -2.16
CA ASP A 188 9.43 11.27 -3.03
C ASP A 188 10.17 9.98 -2.66
N TYR A 189 11.47 10.08 -2.35
CA TYR A 189 12.27 8.96 -1.87
C TYR A 189 11.74 8.40 -0.54
N VAL A 190 11.33 9.29 0.37
CA VAL A 190 10.74 8.90 1.65
C VAL A 190 9.43 8.13 1.43
N TYR A 191 8.51 8.67 0.64
CA TYR A 191 7.22 8.02 0.40
C TYR A 191 7.36 6.73 -0.39
N TYR A 192 8.20 6.69 -1.42
CA TYR A 192 8.51 5.45 -2.14
C TYR A 192 9.03 4.38 -1.18
N SER A 193 10.01 4.73 -0.34
CA SER A 193 10.63 3.80 0.61
C SER A 193 9.62 3.29 1.65
N LEU A 194 8.75 4.16 2.17
CA LEU A 194 7.69 3.78 3.12
C LEU A 194 6.66 2.86 2.47
N GLY A 195 6.23 3.17 1.24
CA GLY A 195 5.27 2.37 0.48
C GLY A 195 5.83 0.99 0.15
N PHE A 196 7.07 0.94 -0.33
CA PHE A 196 7.80 -0.29 -0.59
C PHE A 196 7.94 -1.13 0.68
N LEU A 197 8.44 -0.54 1.77
CA LEU A 197 8.64 -1.23 3.04
C LEU A 197 7.32 -1.79 3.61
N ALA A 198 6.23 -1.03 3.52
CA ALA A 198 4.92 -1.48 3.98
C ALA A 198 4.48 -2.79 3.31
N PHE A 199 4.75 -2.94 2.02
CA PHE A 199 4.40 -4.14 1.26
C PHE A 199 5.47 -5.24 1.33
N ALA A 200 6.76 -4.89 1.43
CA ALA A 200 7.83 -5.86 1.67
C ALA A 200 7.62 -6.57 3.02
N LEU A 201 7.22 -5.83 4.07
CA LEU A 201 6.82 -6.40 5.36
C LEU A 201 5.61 -7.33 5.21
N ARG A 202 4.66 -7.03 4.32
CA ARG A 202 3.55 -7.94 3.97
C ARG A 202 4.03 -9.26 3.40
N ILE A 203 4.96 -9.21 2.45
CA ILE A 203 5.54 -10.41 1.84
C ILE A 203 6.32 -11.22 2.88
N ALA A 204 7.15 -10.58 3.70
CA ALA A 204 7.91 -11.23 4.75
C ALA A 204 7.00 -11.88 5.81
N ALA A 205 5.95 -11.18 6.25
CA ALA A 205 4.97 -11.71 7.20
C ALA A 205 4.21 -12.90 6.62
N TRP A 206 3.84 -12.85 5.34
CA TRP A 206 3.23 -13.97 4.63
C TRP A 206 4.19 -15.18 4.57
N GLY A 207 5.47 -14.96 4.27
CA GLY A 207 6.49 -16.00 4.32
C GLY A 207 6.60 -16.66 5.71
N LYS A 208 6.67 -15.87 6.78
CA LYS A 208 6.69 -16.37 8.16
C LYS A 208 5.44 -17.20 8.49
N GLN A 209 4.26 -16.73 8.08
CA GLN A 209 3.00 -17.47 8.28
C GLN A 209 2.97 -18.79 7.53
N ARG A 210 3.50 -18.84 6.30
CA ARG A 210 3.61 -20.09 5.53
C ARG A 210 4.49 -21.10 6.25
N GLN A 211 5.66 -20.69 6.71
CA GLN A 211 6.55 -21.57 7.48
C GLN A 211 5.90 -22.09 8.75
N GLN A 212 5.18 -21.24 9.49
CA GLN A 212 4.43 -21.64 10.68
C GLN A 212 3.32 -22.66 10.35
N ALA A 213 2.57 -22.43 9.27
CA ALA A 213 1.53 -23.36 8.82
C ALA A 213 2.12 -24.71 8.40
N THR A 214 3.23 -24.70 7.66
CA THR A 214 3.96 -25.93 7.30
C THR A 214 4.43 -26.68 8.53
N LYS A 215 5.10 -26.02 9.48
CA LYS A 215 5.58 -26.66 10.72
C LYS A 215 4.43 -27.30 11.52
N ARG A 216 3.25 -26.67 11.50
CA ARG A 216 2.07 -27.17 12.19
C ARG A 216 1.43 -28.36 11.47
N ASN A 217 1.34 -28.33 10.15
CA ASN A 217 0.60 -29.32 9.37
C ASN A 217 1.46 -30.50 8.91
N THR A 218 2.77 -30.31 8.76
CA THR A 218 3.70 -31.31 8.21
C THR A 218 5.08 -31.15 8.85
N PRO A 219 5.27 -31.55 10.12
CA PRO A 219 6.48 -31.29 10.89
C PRO A 219 7.76 -31.85 10.27
N GLU A 220 7.65 -32.97 9.54
CA GLU A 220 8.75 -33.66 8.88
C GLU A 220 9.18 -33.00 7.57
N SER A 221 8.36 -32.09 7.03
CA SER A 221 8.69 -31.38 5.80
C SER A 221 9.77 -30.33 6.07
N SER A 222 10.70 -30.20 5.13
CA SER A 222 11.75 -29.19 5.19
C SER A 222 11.84 -28.49 3.84
N THR A 223 12.30 -27.25 3.82
CA THR A 223 12.59 -26.55 2.56
C THR A 223 13.97 -27.01 2.07
N PRO A 224 14.06 -27.67 0.90
CA PRO A 224 15.33 -28.03 0.27
C PRO A 224 16.28 -26.83 0.17
N ILE A 225 17.59 -27.08 0.31
CA ILE A 225 18.61 -26.03 0.28
C ILE A 225 18.59 -25.25 -1.04
N VAL A 226 18.33 -25.94 -2.15
CA VAL A 226 18.21 -25.35 -3.50
C VAL A 226 17.11 -24.28 -3.53
N PHE A 227 15.93 -24.55 -2.95
CA PHE A 227 14.85 -23.56 -2.91
C PHE A 227 15.14 -22.39 -1.97
N LYS A 228 15.91 -22.59 -0.90
CA LYS A 228 16.35 -21.48 -0.03
C LYS A 228 17.34 -20.57 -0.76
N VAL A 229 18.35 -21.14 -1.42
CA VAL A 229 19.37 -20.39 -2.17
C VAL A 229 18.73 -19.66 -3.35
N LEU A 230 17.95 -20.37 -4.18
CA LEU A 230 17.26 -19.78 -5.33
C LEU A 230 16.29 -18.69 -4.86
N GLY A 231 15.47 -18.98 -3.84
CA GLY A 231 14.53 -17.99 -3.31
C GLY A 231 15.22 -16.76 -2.73
N GLY A 232 16.35 -16.94 -2.03
CA GLY A 232 17.18 -15.83 -1.54
C GLY A 232 17.76 -14.99 -2.67
N ALA A 233 18.28 -15.62 -3.72
CA ALA A 233 18.78 -14.94 -4.91
C ALA A 233 17.67 -14.14 -5.63
N VAL A 234 16.47 -14.72 -5.75
CA VAL A 234 15.30 -14.03 -6.32
C VAL A 234 14.89 -12.83 -5.47
N ILE A 235 14.91 -12.93 -4.13
CA ILE A 235 14.65 -11.78 -3.25
C ILE A 235 15.70 -10.68 -3.46
N ALA A 236 16.99 -11.05 -3.48
CA ALA A 236 18.07 -10.09 -3.70
C ALA A 236 17.95 -9.38 -5.06
N PHE A 237 17.61 -10.13 -6.11
CA PHE A 237 17.34 -9.57 -7.43
C PHE A 237 16.13 -8.61 -7.41
N GLY A 238 15.03 -8.97 -6.73
CA GLY A 238 13.88 -8.09 -6.60
C GLY A 238 14.17 -6.80 -5.83
N LEU A 239 15.05 -6.85 -4.81
CA LEU A 239 15.55 -5.66 -4.11
C LEU A 239 16.39 -4.78 -5.03
N PHE A 240 17.25 -5.36 -5.87
CA PHE A 240 17.99 -4.64 -6.89
C PHE A 240 17.05 -3.98 -7.91
N VAL A 241 16.03 -4.69 -8.39
CA VAL A 241 15.01 -4.15 -9.31
C VAL A 241 14.26 -2.97 -8.67
N ALA A 242 14.03 -2.99 -7.36
CA ALA A 242 13.35 -1.91 -6.65
C ALA A 242 14.10 -0.57 -6.75
N THR A 243 15.43 -0.58 -6.73
CA THR A 243 16.25 0.65 -6.70
C THR A 243 16.81 1.05 -8.08
N SER A 244 16.70 0.18 -9.08
CA SER A 244 17.29 0.37 -10.41
C SER A 244 16.26 0.70 -11.51
N GLY A 245 15.09 1.23 -11.14
CA GLY A 245 13.98 1.54 -12.06
C GLY A 245 14.39 2.27 -13.34
N LEU A 246 15.29 3.26 -13.21
CA LEU A 246 15.82 4.04 -14.34
C LEU A 246 16.43 3.20 -15.47
N TYR A 247 16.98 2.03 -15.15
CA TYR A 247 17.72 1.21 -16.11
C TYR A 247 16.86 0.18 -16.83
N TRP A 248 15.81 -0.32 -16.20
CA TRP A 248 15.02 -1.43 -16.73
C TRP A 248 13.62 -1.03 -17.20
N GLN A 249 13.07 0.10 -16.73
CA GLN A 249 11.65 0.38 -16.92
C GLN A 249 11.25 0.55 -18.38
N GLU A 250 12.03 1.29 -19.17
CA GLU A 250 11.75 1.51 -20.60
C GLU A 250 11.85 0.21 -21.42
N PRO A 251 12.95 -0.58 -21.35
CA PRO A 251 13.02 -1.85 -22.07
C PRO A 251 11.90 -2.83 -21.71
N VAL A 252 11.56 -2.94 -20.41
CA VAL A 252 10.51 -3.84 -19.95
C VAL A 252 9.14 -3.35 -20.39
N PHE A 253 8.91 -2.04 -20.36
CA PHE A 253 7.69 -1.43 -20.89
C PHE A 253 7.51 -1.79 -22.37
N ALA A 254 8.52 -1.49 -23.19
CA ALA A 254 8.50 -1.75 -24.63
C ALA A 254 8.24 -3.23 -24.94
N PHE A 255 8.84 -4.15 -24.18
CA PHE A 255 8.58 -5.59 -24.32
C PHE A 255 7.13 -5.95 -23.98
N LEU A 256 6.61 -5.45 -22.86
CA LEU A 256 5.27 -5.81 -22.39
C LEU A 256 4.16 -5.20 -23.23
N THR A 257 4.37 -4.04 -23.84
CA THR A 257 3.39 -3.37 -24.69
C THR A 257 3.59 -3.62 -26.18
N ALA A 258 4.64 -4.34 -26.60
CA ALA A 258 4.83 -4.74 -28.00
C ALA A 258 3.61 -5.44 -28.63
N PRO A 259 2.89 -6.35 -27.92
CA PRO A 259 1.65 -6.90 -28.44
C PRO A 259 0.50 -5.88 -28.39
N LYS A 260 -0.25 -5.73 -29.49
CA LYS A 260 -1.39 -4.80 -29.60
C LYS A 260 -2.42 -4.95 -28.48
N TRP A 261 -2.72 -6.18 -28.06
CA TRP A 261 -3.68 -6.42 -26.98
C TRP A 261 -3.20 -5.81 -25.65
N SER A 262 -1.89 -5.82 -25.39
CA SER A 262 -1.30 -5.30 -24.16
C SER A 262 -1.19 -3.78 -24.17
N ALA A 263 -0.78 -3.20 -25.31
CA ALA A 263 -0.82 -1.75 -25.51
C ALA A 263 -2.25 -1.20 -25.31
N ASN A 264 -3.26 -1.91 -25.83
CA ASN A 264 -4.65 -1.51 -25.62
C ASN A 264 -5.05 -1.56 -24.13
N LEU A 265 -4.54 -2.52 -23.35
CA LEU A 265 -4.85 -2.60 -21.92
C LEU A 265 -4.30 -1.42 -21.12
N GLU A 266 -3.19 -0.80 -21.54
CA GLU A 266 -2.63 0.37 -20.86
C GLU A 266 -3.63 1.53 -20.77
N LEU A 267 -4.53 1.64 -21.75
CA LEU A 267 -5.54 2.69 -21.81
C LEU A 267 -6.68 2.48 -20.79
N TRP A 268 -6.97 1.24 -20.41
CA TRP A 268 -8.20 0.89 -19.68
C TRP A 268 -7.97 0.20 -18.34
N LEU A 269 -6.85 -0.51 -18.20
CA LEU A 269 -6.57 -1.34 -17.03
C LEU A 269 -5.68 -0.57 -16.05
N PRO A 270 -6.20 -0.20 -14.86
CA PRO A 270 -5.42 0.41 -13.80
C PRO A 270 -4.08 -0.27 -13.60
N PHE A 271 -3.03 0.55 -13.51
CA PHE A 271 -1.67 0.11 -13.26
C PHE A 271 -1.01 -0.79 -14.32
N TRP A 272 -1.69 -1.23 -15.39
CA TRP A 272 -1.07 -2.08 -16.42
C TRP A 272 0.11 -1.35 -17.10
N PRO A 273 1.26 -2.01 -17.35
CA PRO A 273 1.58 -3.43 -17.16
C PRO A 273 2.22 -3.77 -15.80
N PHE A 274 1.86 -3.04 -14.76
CA PHE A 274 2.31 -3.20 -13.37
C PHE A 274 3.78 -2.85 -13.13
N ARG A 275 4.35 -1.93 -13.92
CA ARG A 275 5.76 -1.48 -13.81
C ARG A 275 6.17 -1.18 -12.37
N PRO A 276 5.42 -0.36 -11.59
CA PRO A 276 5.83 -0.03 -10.22
C PRO A 276 5.98 -1.23 -9.27
N TYR A 277 5.33 -2.35 -9.59
CA TYR A 277 5.12 -3.46 -8.67
C TYR A 277 6.02 -4.68 -8.94
N PHE A 278 6.80 -4.69 -10.03
CA PHE A 278 7.60 -5.87 -10.40
C PHE A 278 8.58 -6.32 -9.32
N SER A 279 9.27 -5.38 -8.69
CA SER A 279 10.18 -5.70 -7.58
C SER A 279 9.46 -6.48 -6.47
N LEU A 280 8.24 -6.08 -6.12
CA LEU A 280 7.44 -6.74 -5.11
C LEU A 280 6.92 -8.12 -5.57
N PHE A 281 6.57 -8.29 -6.84
CA PHE A 281 6.22 -9.61 -7.38
C PHE A 281 7.41 -10.56 -7.34
N ILE A 282 8.59 -10.10 -7.74
CA ILE A 282 9.83 -10.87 -7.69
C ILE A 282 10.15 -11.28 -6.24
N ILE A 283 10.10 -10.34 -5.30
CA ILE A 283 10.32 -10.62 -3.87
C ILE A 283 9.26 -11.61 -3.34
N GLY A 284 8.02 -11.49 -3.78
CA GLY A 284 6.94 -12.44 -3.48
C GLY A 284 7.23 -13.86 -3.96
N LEU A 285 7.71 -14.01 -5.19
CA LEU A 285 8.14 -15.30 -5.74
C LEU A 285 9.32 -15.89 -4.97
N GLY A 286 10.32 -15.07 -4.65
CA GLY A 286 11.44 -15.49 -3.83
C GLY A 286 11.01 -15.94 -2.43
N ALA A 287 10.11 -15.21 -1.77
CA ALA A 287 9.52 -15.62 -0.49
C ALA A 287 8.71 -16.93 -0.60
N MET A 288 8.02 -17.15 -1.72
CA MET A 288 7.35 -18.43 -1.98
C MET A 288 8.33 -19.60 -2.09
N LEU A 289 9.48 -19.40 -2.74
CA LEU A 289 10.52 -20.43 -2.89
C LEU A 289 11.19 -20.74 -1.54
N VAL A 290 11.60 -19.72 -0.78
CA VAL A 290 12.21 -19.89 0.55
C VAL A 290 11.28 -20.60 1.54
N THR A 291 9.97 -20.58 1.29
CA THR A 291 8.96 -21.21 2.15
C THR A 291 8.31 -22.46 1.53
N LYS A 292 8.85 -22.96 0.41
CA LYS A 292 8.38 -24.17 -0.26
C LYS A 292 8.93 -25.42 0.45
N ALA A 293 8.16 -25.95 1.39
CA ALA A 293 8.52 -27.21 2.05
C ALA A 293 8.18 -28.42 1.17
N VAL A 294 9.02 -29.44 1.25
CA VAL A 294 8.83 -30.75 0.61
C VAL A 294 8.79 -31.80 1.72
N PRO A 295 7.87 -32.78 1.68
CA PRO A 295 7.85 -33.89 2.62
C PRO A 295 9.20 -34.62 2.62
N LYS A 296 9.65 -35.10 3.78
CA LYS A 296 10.75 -36.07 3.82
C LYS A 296 10.25 -37.35 3.16
N VAL A 297 10.89 -37.80 2.09
CA VAL A 297 10.66 -39.15 1.57
C VAL A 297 11.44 -40.10 2.47
N GLU A 298 10.75 -40.87 3.30
CA GLU A 298 11.34 -42.02 3.97
C GLU A 298 11.47 -43.17 2.97
N GLY A 299 12.70 -43.65 2.75
CA GLY A 299 12.97 -44.95 2.16
C GLY A 299 13.06 -45.03 0.64
N LEU A 300 14.19 -44.61 0.06
CA LEU A 300 14.81 -45.45 -0.96
C LEU A 300 15.64 -46.49 -0.19
N ARG A 301 15.04 -47.66 0.07
CA ARG A 301 15.85 -48.87 0.30
C ARG A 301 16.67 -49.03 -0.97
N THR A 302 17.97 -48.77 -0.88
CA THR A 302 18.94 -49.31 -1.83
C THR A 302 18.66 -50.80 -1.93
N ILE A 303 18.10 -51.23 -3.05
CA ILE A 303 18.07 -52.64 -3.39
C ILE A 303 19.54 -52.96 -3.66
N GLU A 304 20.18 -53.61 -2.69
CA GLU A 304 21.43 -54.32 -2.95
C GLU A 304 21.10 -55.43 -3.94
N THR A 305 21.61 -55.29 -5.16
CA THR A 305 21.81 -56.38 -6.14
C THR A 305 23.28 -56.50 -6.40
#